data_AF-A0A2V9TIH3-F1
#
_entry.id   AF-A0A2V9TIH3-F1
#
_cell.length_a   1.000
_cell.length_b   1.000
_cell.length_c   1.000
_cell.angle_alpha   90.00
_cell.angle_beta   90.00
_cell.angle_gamma   90.00
#
_symmetry.space_group_name_H-M   'P 1'
#
loop_
_entity.id
_entity.type
_entity.pdbx_description
1 polymer ?
#
loop_
_entity_poly.entity_id
_entity_poly.type
_entity_poly.pdbx_seq_one_letter_code
_entity_poly.pdbx_strand_id
1 'polypeptide(L)' 'MAKRRGNPNWGKPEPIGPITPTVTEFEQVVREYKLSPDQYLRSTRLREWARRNKNSKYIPEPLLEAWGFEIESTL' A
#
# COMPACT_ATOMS: atom_id res chain seq x y z
N MET A 1 51.01 4.72 2.26
CA MET A 1 49.68 5.26 1.87
C MET A 1 48.73 4.09 1.68
N ALA A 2 47.82 3.82 2.62
CA ALA A 2 46.87 2.71 2.47
C ALA A 2 45.83 3.09 1.42
N LYS A 3 45.85 2.40 0.26
CA LYS A 3 44.84 2.58 -0.79
C LYS A 3 43.49 2.19 -0.20
N ARG A 4 42.58 3.16 -0.06
CA ARG A 4 41.18 2.92 0.32
C ARG A 4 40.55 2.02 -0.75
N ARG A 5 40.50 0.71 -0.49
CA ARG A 5 39.77 -0.22 -1.35
C ARG A 5 38.29 0.01 -1.09
N GLY A 6 37.54 0.42 -2.12
CA GLY A 6 36.09 0.48 -2.00
C GLY A 6 35.50 -0.89 -1.65
N ASN A 7 34.34 -0.91 -1.00
CA ASN A 7 33.45 -2.05 -0.83
C ASN A 7 33.46 -2.94 -2.09
N PRO A 8 34.05 -4.14 -2.01
CA PRO A 8 34.13 -5.07 -3.13
C PRO A 8 32.77 -5.61 -3.60
N ASN A 9 31.68 -5.16 -2.98
CA ASN A 9 30.30 -5.50 -3.34
C ASN A 9 29.64 -4.44 -4.24
N TRP A 10 30.33 -3.35 -4.60
CA TRP A 10 29.84 -2.44 -5.65
C TRP A 10 29.65 -3.21 -6.97
N GLY A 11 28.43 -3.16 -7.52
CA GLY A 11 28.08 -3.80 -8.78
C GLY A 11 27.84 -5.31 -8.71
N LYS A 12 27.86 -5.91 -7.51
CA LYS A 12 27.42 -7.29 -7.31
C LYS A 12 25.96 -7.27 -6.87
N PRO A 13 24.98 -7.55 -7.76
CA PRO A 13 23.63 -7.77 -7.30
C PRO A 13 23.68 -8.98 -6.36
N GLU A 14 23.34 -8.79 -5.09
CA GLU A 14 22.99 -9.92 -4.24
C GLU A 14 21.88 -10.69 -4.97
N PRO A 15 21.87 -12.04 -4.93
CA PRO A 15 20.74 -12.80 -5.46
C PRO A 15 19.51 -12.46 -4.61
N ILE A 16 18.81 -11.38 -4.99
CA ILE A 16 17.54 -11.02 -4.39
C ILE A 16 16.60 -12.14 -4.81
N GLY A 17 16.29 -13.04 -3.86
CA GLY A 17 15.31 -14.09 -4.07
C GLY A 17 13.95 -13.50 -4.47
N PRO A 18 12.97 -14.35 -4.82
CA PRO A 18 11.65 -13.86 -5.21
C PRO A 18 11.06 -12.96 -4.11
N ILE A 19 10.87 -11.69 -4.44
CA ILE A 19 10.28 -10.70 -3.52
C ILE A 19 8.78 -10.99 -3.48
N THR A 20 8.29 -11.42 -2.32
CA THR A 20 6.84 -11.49 -2.11
C THR A 20 6.33 -10.08 -1.82
N PRO A 21 5.41 -9.53 -2.64
CA PRO A 21 4.82 -8.24 -2.34
C PRO A 21 4.04 -8.32 -1.03
N THR A 22 4.28 -7.37 -0.14
CA THR A 22 3.49 -7.22 1.08
C THR A 22 2.07 -6.81 0.71
N VAL A 23 1.10 -7.67 1.00
CA VAL A 23 -0.32 -7.38 0.78
C VAL A 23 -0.74 -6.24 1.71
N THR A 24 -1.36 -5.20 1.16
CA THR A 24 -1.83 -4.07 1.98
C THR A 24 -3.06 -4.46 2.79
N GLU A 25 -3.33 -3.76 3.89
CA GLU A 25 -4.52 -4.03 4.72
C GLU A 25 -5.82 -3.80 3.92
N PHE A 26 -5.82 -2.84 2.99
CA PHE A 26 -6.92 -2.65 2.04
C PHE A 26 -7.21 -3.91 1.21
N GLU A 27 -6.17 -4.52 0.64
CA GLU A 27 -6.31 -5.76 -0.14
C GLU A 27 -6.78 -6.93 0.72
N GLN A 28 -6.35 -7.01 1.98
CA GLN A 28 -6.85 -8.02 2.92
C GLN A 28 -8.34 -7.84 3.19
N VAL A 29 -8.79 -6.61 3.47
CA VAL A 29 -10.19 -6.29 3.77
C VAL A 29 -11.09 -6.54 2.56
N VAL A 30 -10.66 -6.15 1.36
CA VAL A 30 -11.39 -6.44 0.12
C VAL A 30 -11.56 -7.95 -0.09
N ARG A 31 -10.51 -8.74 0.14
CA ARG A 31 -10.56 -10.20 0.06
C ARG A 31 -11.51 -10.80 1.09
N GLU A 32 -11.45 -10.33 2.33
CA GLU A 32 -12.36 -10.76 3.40
C GLU A 32 -13.82 -10.46 3.05
N TYR A 33 -14.07 -9.29 2.45
CA TYR A 33 -15.41 -8.86 2.05
C TYR A 33 -15.85 -9.48 0.72
N LYS A 34 -14.98 -10.27 0.07
CA LYS A 34 -15.19 -10.93 -1.23
C LYS A 34 -15.67 -9.96 -2.30
N LEU A 35 -15.09 -8.75 -2.31
CA LEU A 35 -15.45 -7.71 -3.26
C LEU A 35 -14.60 -7.84 -4.52
N SER A 36 -15.23 -7.68 -5.68
CA SER A 36 -14.54 -7.39 -6.94
C SER A 36 -14.31 -5.88 -7.11
N PRO A 37 -13.33 -5.44 -7.92
CA PRO A 37 -13.02 -4.02 -8.09
C PRO A 37 -14.20 -3.13 -8.48
N ASP A 38 -15.11 -3.64 -9.31
CA ASP A 38 -16.34 -2.96 -9.72
C ASP A 38 -17.35 -2.74 -8.56
N GLN A 39 -17.22 -3.52 -7.48
CA GLN A 39 -18.09 -3.44 -6.31
C GLN A 39 -17.57 -2.50 -5.23
N TYR A 40 -16.29 -2.10 -5.27
CA TYR A 40 -15.67 -1.32 -4.20
C TYR A 40 -16.48 -0.05 -3.90
N LEU A 41 -16.77 0.73 -4.92
CA LEU A 41 -17.43 2.04 -4.81
C LEU A 41 -18.85 1.94 -4.21
N ARG A 42 -19.56 0.83 -4.47
CA ARG A 42 -20.93 0.57 -4.00
C ARG A 42 -20.96 -0.13 -2.63
N SER A 43 -19.83 -0.63 -2.14
CA SER A 43 -19.76 -1.38 -0.89
C SER A 43 -19.80 -0.44 0.32
N THR A 44 -20.95 -0.42 1.00
CA THR A 44 -21.13 0.32 2.25
C THR A 44 -20.17 -0.15 3.34
N ARG A 45 -19.91 -1.47 3.43
CA ARG A 45 -18.98 -2.05 4.40
C ARG A 45 -17.54 -1.58 4.16
N LEU A 46 -17.09 -1.54 2.91
CA LEU A 46 -15.75 -1.06 2.56
C LEU A 46 -15.63 0.45 2.80
N ARG A 47 -16.66 1.24 2.47
CA ARG A 47 -16.70 2.68 2.73
C ARG A 47 -16.61 3.00 4.22
N GLU A 48 -17.32 2.27 5.06
CA GLU A 48 -17.28 2.43 6.53
C GLU A 48 -15.91 2.09 7.11
N TRP A 49 -15.28 1.01 6.62
CA TRP A 49 -13.91 0.68 6.99
C TRP A 49 -12.94 1.80 6.57
N ALA A 50 -13.07 2.27 5.32
CA ALA A 50 -12.25 3.35 4.79
C ALA A 50 -12.37 4.64 5.60
N ARG A 51 -13.59 5.03 6.01
CA ARG A 51 -13.81 6.23 6.84
C ARG A 51 -13.03 6.20 8.16
N ARG A 52 -12.88 5.01 8.77
CA ARG A 52 -12.17 4.83 10.04
C ARG A 52 -10.65 4.76 9.87
N ASN A 53 -10.18 4.42 8.67
CA ASN A 53 -8.78 4.10 8.41
C ASN A 53 -8.07 5.05 7.42
N LYS A 54 -8.78 6.00 6.80
CA LYS A 54 -8.28 6.90 5.74
C LYS A 54 -6.99 7.66 6.06
N ASN A 55 -6.72 7.93 7.34
CA ASN A 55 -5.52 8.66 7.77
C ASN A 55 -4.35 7.74 8.19
N SER A 56 -4.60 6.43 8.34
CA SER A 56 -3.63 5.48 8.92
C SER A 56 -3.29 4.31 8.01
N LYS A 57 -4.14 4.03 7.00
CA LYS A 57 -3.98 2.91 6.07
C LYS A 57 -4.06 3.43 4.64
N TYR A 58 -3.35 2.75 3.76
CA TYR A 58 -3.45 2.99 2.33
C TYR A 58 -4.87 2.68 1.85
N ILE A 59 -5.46 3.62 1.11
CA ILE A 59 -6.74 3.48 0.40
C ILE A 59 -6.54 4.10 -0.98
N PRO A 60 -6.97 3.46 -2.08
CA PRO A 60 -6.86 4.03 -3.41
C PRO A 60 -7.52 5.40 -3.52
N GLU A 61 -6.80 6.39 -4.07
CA GLU A 61 -7.26 7.77 -4.24
C GLU A 61 -8.63 7.87 -4.95
N PRO A 62 -8.92 7.14 -6.06
CA PRO A 62 -10.21 7.24 -6.72
C PRO A 62 -11.40 6.85 -5.82
N LEU A 63 -11.19 5.97 -4.84
CA LEU A 63 -12.23 5.59 -3.89
C LEU A 63 -12.43 6.69 -2.83
N LEU A 64 -11.35 7.31 -2.38
CA LEU A 64 -11.42 8.43 -1.44
C LEU A 64 -12.17 9.61 -2.07
N GLU A 65 -11.82 9.97 -3.31
CA GLU A 65 -12.50 11.02 -4.08
C GLU A 65 -13.97 10.70 -4.29
N ALA A 66 -14.29 9.48 -4.75
CA ALA A 66 -15.67 9.06 -4.99
C ALA A 66 -16.55 9.07 -3.74
N TRP A 67 -15.97 8.87 -2.55
CA TRP A 67 -16.69 8.92 -1.27
C TRP A 67 -16.66 10.28 -0.58
N GLY A 68 -15.90 11.25 -1.12
CA GLY A 68 -15.71 12.58 -0.54
C GLY A 68 -14.86 12.56 0.74
N PHE A 69 -13.86 11.69 0.82
CA PHE A 69 -12.94 11.65 1.96
C PHE A 69 -11.72 12.53 1.71
N GLU A 70 -11.56 13.54 2.55
CA GLU A 70 -10.31 14.30 2.66
C GLU A 70 -9.35 13.58 3.62
N ILE A 71 -8.09 13.39 3.19
CA ILE A 71 -7.01 12.91 4.04
C ILE A 71 -6.37 14.12 4.72
N GLU A 72 -6.25 14.07 6.03
CA GLU A 72 -5.48 15.06 6.77
C GLU A 72 -3.99 14.77 6.56
N SER A 73 -3.35 15.51 5.65
CA SER A 73 -1.88 15.57 5.61
C SER A 73 -1.39 16.48 6.73
N THR A 74 -1.17 15.93 7.90
CA THR A 74 -0.40 16.62 8.93
C THR A 74 1.07 16.54 8.54
N LEU A 75 1.57 17.58 7.86
CA LEU A 75 3.00 17.83 7.65
C LEU A 75 3.64 18.44 8.90
#